data_AF-A0A8T3PDA8-F1
#
_entry.id   AF-A0A8T3PDA8-F1
#
_cell.length_a   1.000
_cell.length_b   1.000
_cell.length_c   1.000
_cell.angle_alpha   90.00
_cell.angle_beta   90.00
_cell.angle_gamma   90.00
#
_symmetry.space_group_name_H-M   'P 1'
#
loop_
_entity.id
_entity.type
_entity.pdbx_description
1 polymer ?
#
loop_
_entity_poly.entity_id
_entity_poly.type
_entity_poly.pdbx_seq_one_letter_code
_entity_poly.pdbx_strand_id
1 'polypeptide(L)'
;MLVIVLHSETDARAGDAAFETAVSTALAAVPTAAHVTGLLTHQLAPAQVSADGRTVYALVSLDLSPDASPEAIAPVEAAVRPVAGLRTYIAGGPAFYGDIQTVSERDLQRSEIISLPLAALCLLLVFGSVIAAGVPIVVGGVAVLIALATIFL
;
A
#
# COMPACT_ATOMS: atom_id res chain seq x y z
N MET A 1 -2.90 -5.23 6.47
CA MET A 1 -2.92 -4.64 7.83
C MET A 1 -2.15 -3.33 7.81
N LEU A 2 -2.75 -2.27 8.33
CA LEU A 2 -2.15 -0.95 8.48
C LEU A 2 -1.69 -0.79 9.94
N VAL A 3 -0.66 0.02 10.17
CA VAL A 3 -0.08 0.28 11.49
C VAL A 3 -0.18 1.77 11.77
N ILE A 4 -0.74 2.14 12.92
CA ILE A 4 -0.74 3.52 13.40
C ILE A 4 0.25 3.60 14.55
N VAL A 5 1.29 4.41 14.42
CA VAL A 5 2.29 4.64 15.46
C VAL A 5 2.00 5.97 16.14
N LEU A 6 1.92 5.98 17.47
CA LEU A 6 1.68 7.16 18.27
C LEU A 6 2.88 7.40 19.19
N HIS A 7 3.46 8.59 19.12
CA HIS A 7 4.65 8.98 19.88
C HIS A 7 4.33 10.18 20.77
N SER A 8 4.64 10.09 22.05
CA SER A 8 4.53 11.22 22.98
C SER A 8 5.66 12.23 22.74
N GLU A 9 5.31 13.47 22.43
CA GLU A 9 6.27 14.59 22.44
C GLU A 9 6.52 15.10 23.87
N THR A 10 5.68 14.71 24.82
CA THR A 10 5.85 14.96 26.24
C THR A 10 6.55 13.77 26.91
N ASP A 11 6.99 13.90 28.16
CA ASP A 11 7.58 12.76 28.90
C ASP A 11 6.50 11.77 29.42
N ALA A 12 5.30 11.82 28.84
CA ALA A 12 4.19 10.93 29.20
C ALA A 12 4.40 9.55 28.58
N ARG A 13 4.06 8.51 29.35
CA ARG A 13 4.34 7.11 28.99
C ARG A 13 3.06 6.28 28.94
N ALA A 14 3.11 5.19 28.20
CA ALA A 14 2.09 4.15 28.21
C ALA A 14 1.83 3.69 29.66
N GLY A 15 0.56 3.65 30.05
CA GLY A 15 0.13 3.46 31.44
C GLY A 15 -0.20 4.75 32.21
N ASP A 16 0.26 5.92 31.76
CA ASP A 16 -0.17 7.20 32.34
C ASP A 16 -1.59 7.54 31.88
N ALA A 17 -2.45 7.96 32.81
CA ALA A 17 -3.85 8.29 32.49
C ALA A 17 -3.97 9.36 31.38
N ALA A 18 -3.06 10.34 31.36
CA ALA A 18 -3.02 11.37 30.33
C ALA A 18 -2.66 10.81 28.95
N PHE A 19 -1.68 9.91 28.88
CA PHE A 19 -1.27 9.27 27.63
C PHE A 19 -2.35 8.34 27.08
N GLU A 20 -2.95 7.52 27.94
CA GLU A 20 -4.03 6.60 27.55
C GLU A 20 -5.28 7.37 27.05
N THR A 21 -5.62 8.49 27.70
CA THR A 21 -6.71 9.37 27.25
C THR A 21 -6.39 10.02 25.90
N ALA A 22 -5.13 10.45 25.69
CA ALA A 22 -4.71 11.02 24.42
C ALA A 22 -4.78 9.99 23.27
N VAL A 23 -4.25 8.78 23.48
CA VAL A 23 -4.25 7.69 22.47
C VAL A 23 -5.68 7.24 22.15
N SER A 24 -6.52 7.02 23.17
CA SER A 24 -7.92 6.66 22.96
C SER A 24 -8.70 7.75 22.21
N THR A 25 -8.45 9.02 22.51
CA THR A 25 -9.06 10.15 21.79
C THR A 25 -8.62 10.18 20.33
N ALA A 26 -7.33 9.96 20.07
CA ALA A 26 -6.77 9.93 18.72
C ALA A 26 -7.36 8.80 17.87
N LEU A 27 -7.57 7.62 18.47
CA LEU A 27 -8.03 6.42 17.77
C LEU A 27 -9.55 6.21 17.79
N ALA A 28 -10.32 7.03 18.50
CA ALA A 28 -11.75 6.82 18.75
C ALA A 28 -12.60 6.63 17.47
N ALA A 29 -12.25 7.32 16.38
CA ALA A 29 -13.00 7.24 15.12
C ALA A 29 -12.40 6.24 14.11
N VAL A 30 -11.23 5.67 14.37
CA VAL A 30 -10.56 4.73 13.46
C VAL A 30 -11.41 3.48 13.17
N PRO A 31 -12.11 2.85 14.16
CA PRO A 31 -12.99 1.71 13.88
C PRO A 31 -14.19 2.04 12.98
N THR A 32 -14.51 3.32 12.79
CA THR A 32 -15.62 3.77 11.93
C THR A 32 -15.16 4.18 10.53
N ALA A 33 -13.84 4.20 10.30
CA ALA A 33 -13.29 4.49 8.98
C ALA A 33 -13.65 3.38 7.98
N ALA A 34 -13.80 3.76 6.71
CA ALA A 34 -14.06 2.80 5.64
C ALA A 34 -12.99 1.69 5.63
N HIS A 35 -13.42 0.47 5.36
CA HIS A 35 -12.58 -0.73 5.24
C HIS A 35 -11.95 -1.25 6.54
N VAL A 36 -12.14 -0.57 7.68
CA VAL A 36 -11.60 -1.02 8.97
C VAL A 36 -12.50 -2.10 9.57
N THR A 37 -11.94 -3.29 9.79
CA THR A 37 -12.63 -4.44 10.39
C THR A 37 -12.22 -4.72 11.83
N GLY A 38 -11.08 -4.17 12.26
CA GLY A 38 -10.58 -4.38 13.61
C GLY A 38 -9.47 -3.41 13.98
N LEU A 39 -9.37 -3.12 15.27
CA LEU A 39 -8.33 -2.29 15.86
C LEU A 39 -7.76 -3.02 17.08
N LEU A 40 -6.45 -3.26 17.08
CA LEU A 40 -5.75 -3.90 18.18
C LEU A 40 -4.69 -2.94 18.72
N THR A 41 -4.96 -2.43 19.93
CA THR A 41 -4.16 -1.40 20.61
C THR A 41 -3.28 -1.99 21.70
N HIS A 42 -2.32 -1.19 22.17
CA HIS A 42 -1.34 -1.61 23.17
C HIS A 42 -1.95 -2.03 24.52
N GLN A 43 -3.18 -1.60 24.82
CA GLN A 43 -3.90 -2.06 26.01
C GLN A 43 -4.28 -3.55 25.94
N LEU A 44 -4.53 -4.07 24.73
CA LEU A 44 -4.85 -5.48 24.49
C LEU A 44 -3.60 -6.31 24.22
N ALA A 45 -2.53 -5.68 23.72
CA ALA A 45 -1.24 -6.31 23.46
C ALA A 45 -0.09 -5.46 24.03
N PRO A 46 0.39 -5.77 25.25
CA PRO A 46 1.46 -5.01 25.92
C PRO A 46 2.78 -4.97 25.15
N ALA A 47 3.00 -5.95 24.25
CA ALA A 47 4.16 -5.98 23.36
C ALA A 47 4.20 -4.81 22.36
N GLN A 48 3.11 -4.04 22.24
CA GLN A 48 3.01 -2.90 21.32
C GLN A 48 3.50 -1.58 21.91
N VAL A 49 4.23 -1.63 23.02
CA VAL A 49 4.82 -0.48 23.72
C VAL A 49 6.34 -0.50 23.50
N SER A 50 6.92 0.66 23.20
CA SER A 50 8.37 0.81 23.08
C SER A 50 9.09 0.61 24.42
N ALA A 51 10.39 0.31 24.36
CA ALA A 51 11.21 0.12 25.56
C ALA A 51 11.26 1.36 26.48
N ASP A 52 11.13 2.57 25.92
CA ASP A 52 11.07 3.84 26.66
C ASP A 52 9.65 4.21 27.12
N GLY A 53 8.64 3.44 26.73
CA GLY A 53 7.23 3.65 27.07
C GLY A 53 6.58 4.85 26.39
N ARG A 54 7.29 5.63 25.55
CA ARG A 54 6.75 6.85 24.94
C ARG A 54 6.11 6.63 23.58
N THR A 55 6.30 5.45 22.99
CA THR A 55 5.77 5.12 21.68
C THR A 55 4.92 3.87 21.77
N VAL A 56 3.73 3.93 21.20
CA VAL A 56 2.85 2.78 21.06
C VAL A 56 2.44 2.62 19.60
N TYR A 57 2.09 1.41 19.19
CA TYR A 57 1.49 1.20 17.89
C TYR A 57 0.17 0.42 18.00
N ALA A 58 -0.76 0.77 17.12
CA ALA A 58 -2.02 0.07 16.95
C ALA A 58 -2.04 -0.63 15.59
N LEU A 59 -2.56 -1.85 15.56
CA LEU A 59 -2.76 -2.61 14.33
C LEU A 59 -4.19 -2.42 13.85
N VAL A 60 -4.33 -2.02 12.59
CA VAL A 60 -5.60 -1.84 11.91
C VAL A 60 -5.80 -2.97 10.91
N SER A 61 -6.84 -3.76 11.14
CA SER A 61 -7.28 -4.82 10.23
C SER A 61 -8.20 -4.21 9.17
N LEU A 62 -7.98 -4.59 7.91
CA LEU A 62 -8.72 -4.08 6.77
C LEU A 62 -9.44 -5.22 6.05
N ASP A 63 -10.58 -4.96 5.44
CA ASP A 63 -11.28 -5.90 4.54
C ASP A 63 -10.77 -5.85 3.09
N LEU A 64 -9.70 -5.08 2.83
CA LEU A 64 -9.08 -4.94 1.53
C LEU A 64 -7.97 -5.98 1.30
N SER A 65 -7.81 -6.38 0.03
CA SER A 65 -6.63 -7.12 -0.41
C SER A 65 -5.36 -6.25 -0.26
N PRO A 66 -4.15 -6.84 -0.21
CA PRO A 66 -2.90 -6.08 -0.13
C PRO A 66 -2.77 -5.01 -1.23
N ASP A 67 -3.25 -5.29 -2.45
CA ASP A 67 -3.14 -4.37 -3.58
C ASP A 67 -4.11 -3.17 -3.48
N ALA A 68 -5.30 -3.39 -2.92
CA ALA A 68 -6.30 -2.32 -2.71
C ALA A 68 -6.11 -1.58 -1.38
N SER A 69 -5.27 -2.11 -0.48
CA SER A 69 -5.08 -1.56 0.86
C SER A 69 -4.60 -0.09 0.96
N PRO A 70 -3.93 0.52 -0.05
CA PRO A 70 -3.68 1.97 -0.06
C PRO A 70 -4.94 2.83 -0.02
N GLU A 71 -6.08 2.33 -0.52
CA GLU A 71 -7.36 3.07 -0.51
C GLU A 71 -7.87 3.35 0.92
N ALA A 72 -7.47 2.54 1.90
CA ALA A 72 -7.82 2.76 3.31
C ALA A 72 -6.97 3.82 4.01
N ILE A 73 -5.87 4.30 3.40
CA ILE A 73 -4.97 5.26 4.06
C ILE A 73 -5.69 6.58 4.34
N ALA A 74 -6.29 7.20 3.32
CA ALA A 74 -6.96 8.49 3.48
C ALA A 74 -8.17 8.45 4.44
N PRO A 75 -9.06 7.43 4.39
CA PRO A 75 -10.11 7.26 5.39
C PRO A 75 -9.59 7.10 6.82
N VAL A 76 -8.54 6.30 7.02
CA VAL A 76 -7.95 6.08 8.35
C VAL A 76 -7.25 7.35 8.84
N GLU A 77 -6.50 8.04 7.99
CA GLU A 77 -5.85 9.31 8.32
C GLU A 77 -6.84 10.39 8.74
N ALA A 78 -7.96 10.51 8.00
CA ALA A 78 -9.04 11.42 8.35
C ALA A 78 -9.75 11.05 9.67
N ALA A 79 -9.73 9.77 10.05
CA ALA A 79 -10.33 9.29 11.30
C ALA A 79 -9.41 9.46 12.52
N VAL A 80 -8.10 9.57 12.34
CA VAL A 80 -7.16 9.87 13.43
C VAL A 80 -7.32 11.33 13.84
N ARG A 81 -7.68 11.56 15.12
CA ARG A 81 -7.76 12.93 15.65
C ARG A 81 -6.38 13.43 16.08
N PRO A 82 -5.95 14.63 15.67
CA PRO A 82 -4.74 15.24 16.19
C PRO A 82 -4.94 15.60 17.68
N VAL A 83 -3.99 15.19 18.52
CA VAL A 83 -3.98 15.48 19.96
C VAL A 83 -2.66 16.18 20.31
N ALA A 84 -2.72 17.29 21.03
CA ALA A 84 -1.53 18.04 21.41
C ALA A 84 -0.56 17.17 22.25
N GLY A 85 0.73 17.22 21.93
CA GLY A 85 1.75 16.41 22.61
C GLY A 85 1.80 14.94 22.15
N LEU A 86 1.05 14.57 21.11
CA LEU A 86 1.06 13.25 20.50
C LEU A 86 1.29 13.38 18.99
N ARG A 87 2.37 12.81 18.48
CA ARG A 87 2.57 12.64 17.04
C ARG A 87 2.05 11.30 16.58
N THR A 88 1.28 11.32 15.50
CA THR A 88 0.79 10.10 14.86
C THR A 88 1.47 9.90 13.52
N TYR A 89 1.86 8.67 13.23
CA TYR A 89 2.37 8.22 11.95
C TYR A 89 1.56 7.04 11.46
N ILE A 90 1.28 7.00 10.17
CA ILE A 90 0.63 5.86 9.52
C ILE A 90 1.69 5.09 8.74
N ALA A 91 1.74 3.78 8.96
CA ALA A 91 2.73 2.87 8.42
C ALA A 91 2.08 1.50 8.09
N GLY A 92 2.90 0.52 7.71
CA GLY A 92 2.49 -0.86 7.44
C GLY A 92 2.48 -1.22 5.96
N GLY A 93 2.17 -2.50 5.67
CA GLY A 93 2.15 -3.06 4.32
C GLY A 93 1.45 -2.19 3.27
N PRO A 94 0.26 -1.64 3.53
CA PRO A 94 -0.45 -0.75 2.60
C PRO A 94 0.32 0.51 2.21
N ALA A 95 1.06 1.10 3.17
CA ALA A 95 1.90 2.28 2.94
C ALA A 95 3.22 1.95 2.19
N PHE A 96 3.62 0.67 2.14
CA PHE A 96 4.81 0.20 1.43
C PHE A 96 4.50 -0.48 0.08
N TYR A 97 3.39 -1.22 -0.02
CA TYR A 97 3.02 -2.02 -1.20
C TYR A 97 2.33 -1.18 -2.28
N GLY A 98 1.57 -0.13 -1.91
CA GLY A 98 1.00 0.80 -2.88
C GLY A 98 2.07 1.48 -3.75
N ASP A 99 3.21 1.81 -3.13
CA ASP A 99 4.33 2.43 -3.84
C ASP A 99 5.05 1.42 -4.76
N ILE A 100 5.23 0.17 -4.36
CA ILE A 100 5.93 -0.84 -5.19
C ILE A 100 5.10 -1.25 -6.40
N GLN A 101 3.79 -1.46 -6.23
CA GLN A 101 2.90 -1.88 -7.32
C GLN A 101 2.77 -0.77 -8.36
N THR A 102 2.53 0.47 -7.92
CA THR A 102 2.38 1.61 -8.84
C THR A 102 3.68 1.99 -9.55
N VAL A 103 4.84 1.79 -8.91
CA VAL A 103 6.15 1.96 -9.56
C VAL A 103 6.36 0.88 -10.61
N SER A 104 6.07 -0.39 -10.28
CA SER A 104 6.23 -1.51 -11.20
C SER A 104 5.33 -1.41 -12.42
N GLU A 105 4.05 -1.04 -12.24
CA GLU A 105 3.10 -0.84 -13.35
C GLU A 105 3.51 0.33 -14.26
N ARG A 106 3.94 1.46 -13.68
CA ARG A 106 4.41 2.60 -14.48
C ARG A 106 5.68 2.27 -15.26
N ASP A 107 6.61 1.54 -14.65
CA ASP A 107 7.86 1.16 -15.31
C ASP A 107 7.61 0.16 -16.44
N LEU A 108 6.70 -0.81 -16.23
CA LEU A 108 6.26 -1.73 -17.27
C LEU A 108 5.58 -0.98 -18.43
N GLN A 109 4.61 -0.11 -18.14
CA GLN A 109 3.89 0.63 -19.17
C GLN A 109 4.83 1.53 -19.98
N ARG A 110 5.75 2.21 -19.30
CA ARG A 110 6.76 3.05 -19.97
C ARG A 110 7.71 2.21 -20.82
N SER A 111 8.13 1.06 -20.32
CA SER A 111 8.98 0.11 -21.05
C SER A 111 8.26 -0.43 -22.29
N GLU A 112 6.98 -0.76 -22.19
CA GLU A 112 6.17 -1.26 -23.30
C GLU A 112 5.97 -0.21 -24.40
N ILE A 113 5.65 1.03 -24.01
CA ILE A 113 5.47 2.15 -24.95
C ILE A 113 6.75 2.46 -25.74
N ILE A 114 7.93 2.22 -25.18
CA ILE A 114 9.21 2.45 -25.87
C ILE A 114 9.64 1.21 -26.68
N SER A 115 9.47 0.01 -26.11
CA SER A 115 9.96 -1.23 -26.71
C SER A 115 9.11 -1.73 -27.87
N LEU A 116 7.77 -1.60 -27.83
CA LEU A 116 6.90 -2.04 -28.93
C LEU A 116 7.15 -1.27 -30.24
N PRO A 117 7.25 0.08 -30.26
CA PRO A 117 7.57 0.81 -31.48
C PRO A 117 8.98 0.51 -31.99
N LEU A 118 9.95 0.36 -31.08
CA LEU A 118 11.32 0.02 -31.45
C LEU A 118 11.38 -1.39 -32.08
N ALA A 119 10.71 -2.37 -31.48
CA ALA A 119 10.59 -3.72 -32.02
C ALA A 119 9.89 -3.70 -33.38
N ALA A 120 8.78 -2.96 -33.53
CA ALA A 120 8.08 -2.82 -34.81
C ALA A 120 8.99 -2.20 -35.90
N LEU A 121 9.80 -1.21 -35.55
CA LEU A 121 10.77 -0.61 -36.46
C LEU A 121 11.86 -1.62 -36.85
N CYS A 122 12.40 -2.38 -35.89
CA CYS A 122 13.36 -3.44 -36.15
C CYS A 122 12.77 -4.53 -37.06
N LEU A 123 11.54 -4.97 -36.81
CA LEU A 123 10.84 -5.95 -37.66
C LEU A 123 10.65 -5.40 -39.09
N LEU A 124 10.25 -4.13 -39.22
CA LEU A 124 10.11 -3.49 -40.53
C LEU A 124 11.45 -3.41 -41.28
N LEU A 125 12.54 -3.10 -40.57
CA LEU A 125 13.89 -3.05 -41.16
C LEU A 125 14.39 -4.43 -41.60
N VAL A 126 14.12 -5.48 -40.81
CA VAL A 126 14.56 -6.85 -41.12
C VAL A 126 13.74 -7.46 -42.25
N PHE A 127 12.42 -7.29 -42.23
CA PHE A 127 11.52 -7.93 -43.19
C PHE A 127 11.20 -7.06 -44.43
N GLY A 128 11.52 -5.76 -44.38
CA GLY A 128 11.40 -4.83 -45.51
C GLY A 128 9.97 -4.52 -45.97
N SER A 129 8.95 -5.12 -45.36
CA SER A 129 7.54 -4.85 -45.66
C SER A 129 6.66 -4.94 -44.41
N VAL A 130 5.61 -4.12 -44.38
CA VAL A 130 4.65 -4.07 -43.27
C VAL A 130 3.92 -5.40 -43.11
N ILE A 131 3.55 -6.06 -44.21
CA ILE A 131 2.82 -7.34 -44.19
C ILE A 131 3.68 -8.43 -43.57
N ALA A 132 4.96 -8.54 -43.95
CA ALA A 132 5.86 -9.55 -43.41
C ALA A 132 6.18 -9.28 -41.92
N ALA A 133 6.38 -8.01 -41.53
CA ALA A 133 6.57 -7.63 -40.13
C ALA A 133 5.34 -7.90 -39.25
N GLY A 134 4.14 -7.92 -39.83
CA GLY A 134 2.89 -8.22 -39.11
C GLY A 134 2.81 -9.67 -38.60
N VAL A 135 3.44 -10.63 -39.29
CA VAL A 135 3.42 -12.04 -38.88
C VAL A 135 4.06 -12.25 -37.49
N PRO A 136 5.30 -11.80 -37.22
CA PRO A 136 5.90 -11.85 -35.89
C PRO A 136 5.08 -11.16 -34.80
N ILE A 137 4.46 -10.01 -35.11
CA ILE A 137 3.65 -9.24 -34.14
C ILE A 137 2.43 -10.06 -33.70
N VAL A 138 1.72 -10.64 -34.66
CA VAL A 138 0.54 -11.48 -34.37
C VAL A 138 0.95 -12.71 -33.57
N VAL A 139 2.03 -13.38 -33.95
CA VAL A 139 2.53 -14.56 -33.23
C VAL A 139 2.90 -14.20 -31.78
N GLY A 140 3.60 -13.08 -31.57
CA GLY A 140 3.94 -12.58 -30.23
C GLY A 140 2.71 -12.27 -29.38
N GLY A 141 1.73 -11.56 -29.95
CA GLY A 141 0.47 -11.26 -29.24
C GLY A 141 -0.32 -12.52 -28.87
N VAL A 142 -0.44 -13.47 -29.79
CA VAL A 142 -1.11 -14.76 -29.52
C VAL A 142 -0.38 -15.55 -28.43
N ALA A 143 0.96 -15.56 -28.44
CA ALA A 143 1.74 -16.23 -27.40
C ALA A 143 1.48 -15.63 -26.00
N VAL A 144 1.41 -14.30 -25.88
CA VAL A 144 1.07 -13.61 -24.61
C VAL A 144 -0.35 -13.99 -24.15
N LEU A 145 -1.33 -13.96 -25.05
CA LEU A 145 -2.71 -14.33 -24.73
C LEU A 145 -2.81 -15.78 -24.22
N ILE A 146 -2.12 -16.72 -24.88
CA ILE A 146 -2.09 -18.11 -24.44
C ILE A 146 -1.41 -18.24 -23.07
N ALA A 147 -0.28 -17.58 -22.86
CA ALA A 147 0.42 -17.63 -21.57
C ALA A 147 -0.48 -17.12 -20.42
N LEU A 148 -1.13 -15.97 -20.61
CA LEU A 148 -2.06 -15.42 -19.61
C LEU A 148 -3.26 -16.33 -19.38
N ALA A 149 -3.85 -16.88 -20.44
CA ALA A 149 -4.96 -17.82 -20.33
C ALA A 149 -4.57 -19.10 -19.56
N THR A 150 -3.32 -19.56 -19.73
CA THR A 150 -2.81 -20.75 -19.05
C THR A 150 -2.49 -20.48 -17.58
N ILE A 151 -2.01 -19.29 -17.24
CA ILE A 151 -1.78 -18.88 -15.84
C ILE A 151 -3.10 -18.73 -15.08
N PHE A 152 -4.14 -18.25 -15.76
CA PHE A 152 -5.45 -18.01 -15.15
C PHE A 152 -6.25 -19.29 -14.89
N LEU A 153 -6.02 -20.34 -15.68
CA LEU A 153 -6.67 -21.66 -15.55
C LEU A 153 -6.07 -22.48 -14.40
#